data_AF-A0AAJ4F6J5-F1
#
_entry.id   AF-A0AAJ4F6J5-F1
#
_cell.length_a   1.000
_cell.length_b   1.000
_cell.length_c   1.000
_cell.angle_alpha   90.00
_cell.angle_beta   90.00
_cell.angle_gamma   90.00
#
_symmetry.space_group_name_H-M   'P 1'
#
loop_
_entity.id
_entity.type
_entity.pdbx_description
1 polymer ?
#
loop_
_entity_poly.entity_id
_entity_poly.type
_entity_poly.pdbx_seq_one_letter_code
_entity_poly.pdbx_strand_id
1 'polypeptide(L)'
;MITDTAKAIEATKQLVAAVPFLGGSSSESDYREAMELVDYLIENDDENPLIDFLASKIADYEDNSPRFAEFNKAIAEMPVGVALLRTLIDQHKLSYSDLKDEIGSKSLVSQILSGQRSLTITHIKALSARFGVKPEWFL
;
A
#
# COMPACT_ATOMS: atom_id res chain seq x y z
N MET A 1 -2.27 33.59 20.92
CA MET A 1 -1.79 34.12 19.63
C MET A 1 -2.93 33.97 18.65
N ILE A 2 -3.49 35.07 18.15
CA ILE A 2 -4.45 35.00 17.05
C ILE A 2 -3.59 34.96 15.79
N THR A 3 -3.63 33.85 15.07
CA THR A 3 -3.01 33.72 13.74
C THR A 3 -3.50 34.88 12.87
N ASP A 4 -2.61 35.49 12.08
CA ASP A 4 -3.02 36.42 11.04
C ASP A 4 -3.76 35.61 9.96
N THR A 5 -5.08 35.48 10.14
CA THR A 5 -5.96 34.67 9.29
C THR A 5 -5.85 35.09 7.82
N ALA A 6 -5.67 36.37 7.54
CA ALA A 6 -5.53 36.87 6.17
C ALA A 6 -4.23 36.38 5.55
N LYS A 7 -3.12 36.45 6.31
CA LYS A 7 -1.82 35.93 5.85
C LYS A 7 -1.85 34.41 5.61
N ALA A 8 -2.53 33.66 6.48
CA ALA A 8 -2.67 32.21 6.32
C ALA A 8 -3.45 31.85 5.05
N ILE A 9 -4.58 32.52 4.80
CA ILE A 9 -5.39 32.30 3.58
C ILE A 9 -4.58 32.62 2.32
N GLU A 10 -3.80 33.70 2.33
CA GLU A 10 -2.99 34.08 1.17
C GLU A 10 -1.86 33.08 0.90
N ALA A 11 -1.18 32.60 1.94
CA ALA A 11 -0.17 31.56 1.82
C ALA A 11 -0.75 30.27 1.22
N THR A 12 -1.95 29.86 1.64
CA THR A 12 -2.63 28.69 1.07
C THR A 12 -2.94 28.87 -0.41
N LYS A 13 -3.37 30.06 -0.86
CA LYS A 13 -3.61 30.32 -2.29
C LYS A 13 -2.34 30.19 -3.11
N GLN A 14 -1.22 30.72 -2.61
CA GLN A 14 0.08 30.62 -3.27
C GLN A 14 0.54 29.16 -3.37
N LEU A 15 0.35 28.40 -2.29
CA LEU A 15 0.67 26.97 -2.27
C LEU A 15 -0.17 26.19 -3.29
N VAL A 16 -1.48 26.43 -3.34
CA VAL A 16 -2.37 25.78 -4.32
C VAL A 16 -2.05 26.20 -5.75
N ALA A 17 -1.62 27.44 -5.99
CA ALA A 17 -1.18 27.87 -7.31
C ALA A 17 0.11 27.18 -7.75
N ALA A 18 1.02 26.89 -6.81
CA ALA A 18 2.25 26.15 -7.07
C ALA A 18 2.01 24.63 -7.19
N VAL A 19 1.04 24.10 -6.46
CA VAL A 19 0.70 22.67 -6.41
C VAL A 19 -0.83 22.52 -6.56
N PRO A 20 -1.36 22.56 -7.79
CA PRO A 20 -2.80 22.52 -8.06
C PRO A 20 -3.51 21.29 -7.48
N PHE A 21 -2.77 20.18 -7.32
CA PHE A 21 -3.25 18.95 -6.71
C PHE A 21 -3.77 19.16 -5.27
N LEU A 22 -3.13 20.02 -4.47
CA LEU A 22 -3.58 20.36 -3.13
C LEU A 22 -4.89 21.17 -3.14
N GLY A 23 -5.17 21.89 -4.23
CA GLY A 23 -6.38 22.67 -4.46
C GLY A 23 -7.60 21.87 -4.92
N GLY A 24 -7.47 20.55 -5.07
CA GLY A 24 -8.54 19.67 -5.54
C GLY A 24 -8.53 19.42 -7.04
N SER A 25 -7.44 19.72 -7.74
CA SER A 25 -7.27 19.18 -9.09
C SER A 25 -7.15 17.65 -9.02
N SER A 26 -7.85 16.97 -9.92
CA SER A 26 -7.83 15.51 -10.06
C SER A 26 -7.30 15.09 -11.43
N SER A 27 -6.47 15.93 -12.06
CA SER A 27 -5.85 15.59 -13.33
C SER A 27 -4.70 14.60 -13.12
N GLU A 28 -4.47 13.75 -14.12
CA GLU A 28 -3.36 12.80 -14.12
C GLU A 28 -1.99 13.51 -14.12
N SER A 29 -1.89 14.71 -14.70
CA SER A 29 -0.65 15.51 -14.71
C SER A 29 -0.35 16.02 -13.29
N ASP A 30 -1.33 16.63 -12.64
CA ASP A 30 -1.15 17.18 -11.29
C ASP A 30 -0.86 16.07 -10.28
N TYR A 31 -1.45 14.89 -10.46
CA TYR A 31 -1.12 13.70 -9.68
C TYR A 31 0.35 13.28 -9.84
N ARG A 32 0.87 13.26 -11.08
CA ARG A 32 2.28 12.90 -11.33
C ARG A 32 3.25 13.94 -10.79
N GLU A 33 2.94 15.21 -10.96
CA GLU A 33 3.74 16.31 -10.41
C GLU A 33 3.75 16.26 -8.87
N ALA A 34 2.63 15.90 -8.24
CA ALA A 34 2.57 15.70 -6.79
C ALA A 34 3.44 14.52 -6.34
N MET A 35 3.48 13.42 -7.08
CA MET A 35 4.37 12.29 -6.82
C MET A 35 5.84 12.68 -6.96
N GLU A 36 6.21 13.38 -8.04
CA GLU A 36 7.58 13.88 -8.24
C GLU A 36 8.02 14.83 -7.12
N LEU A 37 7.08 15.64 -6.60
CA LEU A 37 7.35 16.52 -5.47
C LEU A 37 7.56 15.73 -4.17
N VAL A 38 6.79 14.67 -3.92
CA VAL A 38 7.01 13.79 -2.76
C VAL A 38 8.38 13.12 -2.86
N ASP A 39 8.76 12.59 -4.02
CA ASP A 39 10.07 11.97 -4.24
C ASP A 39 11.20 12.98 -3.97
N TYR A 40 11.07 14.21 -4.49
CA TYR A 40 12.02 15.28 -4.22
C TYR A 40 12.14 15.60 -2.73
N LEU A 41 11.01 15.70 -2.01
CA LEU A 41 11.01 15.99 -0.58
C LEU A 41 11.67 14.87 0.23
N ILE A 42 11.40 13.60 -0.09
CA ILE A 42 12.05 12.46 0.58
C ILE A 42 13.58 12.52 0.43
N GLU A 43 14.09 12.96 -0.72
CA GLU A 43 15.53 13.04 -0.97
C GLU A 43 16.20 14.28 -0.37
N ASN A 44 15.47 15.38 -0.22
CA ASN A 44 16.06 16.70 0.06
C ASN A 44 15.58 17.36 1.36
N ASP A 45 14.39 17.02 1.86
CA ASP A 45 13.73 17.61 3.03
C ASP A 45 12.61 16.69 3.57
N ASP A 46 13.00 15.55 4.13
CA ASP A 46 12.09 14.46 4.53
C ASP A 46 11.27 14.75 5.79
N GLU A 47 11.59 15.83 6.52
CA GLU A 47 10.81 16.34 7.65
C GLU A 47 9.80 17.43 7.24
N ASN A 48 9.70 17.75 5.94
CA ASN A 48 8.82 18.82 5.47
C ASN A 48 7.33 18.45 5.66
N PRO A 49 6.52 19.29 6.34
CA PRO A 49 5.10 19.00 6.57
C PRO A 49 4.27 18.94 5.28
N LEU A 50 4.80 19.41 4.15
CA LEU A 50 4.17 19.27 2.84
C LEU A 50 3.97 17.80 2.43
N ILE A 51 4.83 16.90 2.91
CA ILE A 51 4.72 15.47 2.67
C ILE A 51 3.38 14.94 3.18
N ASP A 52 2.97 15.29 4.40
CA ASP A 52 1.70 14.82 4.97
C ASP A 52 0.49 15.30 4.16
N PHE A 53 0.51 16.55 3.70
CA PHE A 53 -0.56 17.10 2.87
C PHE A 53 -0.64 16.42 1.50
N LEU A 54 0.51 16.20 0.85
CA LEU A 54 0.58 15.52 -0.44
C LEU A 54 0.16 14.06 -0.30
N ALA A 55 0.69 13.33 0.68
CA ALA A 55 0.37 11.93 0.93
C ALA A 55 -1.12 11.72 1.16
N SER A 56 -1.77 12.59 1.96
CA SER A 56 -3.22 12.54 2.16
C SER A 56 -3.99 12.74 0.85
N LYS A 57 -3.58 13.68 0.01
CA LYS A 57 -4.26 13.95 -1.28
C LYS A 57 -4.02 12.86 -2.32
N ILE A 58 -2.82 12.29 -2.33
CA ILE A 58 -2.44 11.17 -3.20
C ILE A 58 -3.28 9.95 -2.84
N ALA A 59 -3.36 9.60 -1.55
CA ALA A 59 -4.19 8.50 -1.08
C ALA A 59 -5.67 8.70 -1.45
N ASP A 60 -6.24 9.89 -1.20
CA ASP A 60 -7.61 10.23 -1.59
C ASP A 60 -7.83 10.03 -3.10
N TYR A 61 -6.86 10.43 -3.93
CA TYR A 61 -6.93 10.28 -5.38
C TYR A 61 -6.85 8.81 -5.82
N GLU A 62 -5.89 8.05 -5.29
CA GLU A 62 -5.69 6.64 -5.61
C GLU A 62 -6.89 5.77 -5.17
N ASP A 63 -7.50 6.08 -4.03
CA ASP A 63 -8.67 5.34 -3.52
C ASP A 63 -9.91 5.55 -4.40
N ASN A 64 -10.09 6.74 -4.97
CA ASN A 64 -11.33 7.15 -5.65
C ASN A 64 -11.22 7.24 -7.18
N SER A 65 -10.01 7.24 -7.75
CA SER A 65 -9.82 7.40 -9.19
C SER A 65 -10.20 6.12 -9.95
N PRO A 66 -10.96 6.22 -11.06
CA PRO A 66 -11.29 5.08 -11.92
C PRO A 66 -10.05 4.33 -12.44
N ARG A 67 -8.91 5.02 -12.53
CA ARG A 67 -7.62 4.42 -12.94
C ARG A 67 -7.20 3.26 -12.03
N PHE A 68 -7.43 3.39 -10.73
CA PHE A 68 -7.00 2.41 -9.74
C PHE A 68 -8.13 1.47 -9.32
N ALA A 69 -9.36 1.67 -9.81
CA ALA A 69 -10.52 0.90 -9.37
C ALA A 69 -10.35 -0.63 -9.50
N GLU A 70 -9.78 -1.12 -10.62
CA GLU A 70 -9.51 -2.55 -10.79
C GLU A 70 -8.45 -3.07 -9.81
N PHE A 71 -7.38 -2.29 -9.62
CA PHE A 71 -6.30 -2.61 -8.69
C PHE A 71 -6.78 -2.61 -7.23
N ASN A 72 -7.51 -1.58 -6.82
CA ASN A 72 -8.08 -1.44 -5.48
C ASN A 72 -9.06 -2.58 -5.19
N LYS A 73 -9.88 -2.97 -6.19
CA LYS A 73 -10.76 -4.14 -6.07
C LYS A 73 -9.96 -5.43 -5.87
N ALA A 74 -8.89 -5.64 -6.66
CA ALA A 74 -8.05 -6.82 -6.53
C ALA A 74 -7.35 -6.90 -5.17
N ILE A 75 -6.92 -5.77 -4.60
CA ILE A 75 -6.37 -5.69 -3.24
C ILE A 75 -7.44 -6.05 -2.21
N ALA A 76 -8.62 -5.43 -2.30
CA ALA A 76 -9.71 -5.64 -1.33
C ALA A 76 -10.23 -7.09 -1.31
N GLU A 77 -10.19 -7.78 -2.45
CA GLU A 77 -10.59 -9.19 -2.56
C GLU A 77 -9.48 -10.18 -2.15
N MET A 78 -8.23 -9.73 -2.03
CA MET A 78 -7.10 -10.60 -1.69
C MET A 78 -6.99 -10.83 -0.18
N PRO A 79 -7.04 -12.09 0.30
CA PRO A 79 -6.80 -12.36 1.71
C PRO A 79 -5.37 -12.01 2.11
N VAL A 80 -5.19 -11.25 3.20
CA VAL A 80 -3.88 -10.81 3.72
C VAL A 80 -2.90 -11.98 3.87
N GLY A 81 -3.35 -13.10 4.46
CA GLY A 81 -2.51 -14.29 4.60
C GLY A 81 -2.07 -14.92 3.28
N VAL A 82 -2.87 -14.78 2.20
CA VAL A 82 -2.48 -15.24 0.86
C VAL A 82 -1.45 -14.29 0.25
N ALA A 83 -1.61 -12.98 0.42
CA ALA A 83 -0.64 -11.98 -0.02
C ALA A 83 0.72 -12.24 0.65
N LEU A 84 0.75 -12.38 1.97
CA LEU A 84 1.97 -12.69 2.72
C LEU A 84 2.61 -14.01 2.27
N LEU A 85 1.82 -15.07 2.06
CA LEU A 85 2.34 -16.34 1.56
C LEU A 85 2.98 -16.19 0.17
N ARG A 86 2.36 -15.42 -0.74
CA ARG A 86 2.94 -15.13 -2.06
C ARG A 86 4.27 -14.42 -1.94
N THR A 87 4.36 -13.41 -1.07
CA THR A 87 5.60 -12.69 -0.80
C THR A 87 6.68 -13.61 -0.25
N LEU A 88 6.37 -14.49 0.71
CA LEU A 88 7.34 -15.44 1.27
C LEU A 88 7.83 -16.44 0.21
N ILE A 89 6.94 -16.94 -0.66
CA ILE A 89 7.31 -17.83 -1.76
C ILE A 89 8.28 -17.12 -2.72
N ASP A 90 7.97 -15.88 -3.10
CA ASP A 90 8.77 -15.09 -4.03
C ASP A 90 10.15 -14.73 -3.44
N GLN A 91 10.19 -14.16 -2.23
CA GLN A 91 11.41 -13.73 -1.55
C GLN A 91 12.38 -14.90 -1.29
N HIS A 92 11.85 -16.07 -0.93
CA HIS A 92 12.66 -17.27 -0.69
C HIS A 92 12.84 -18.15 -1.95
N LYS A 93 12.33 -17.71 -3.12
CA LYS A 93 12.39 -18.43 -4.40
C LYS A 93 11.90 -19.88 -4.30
N LEU A 94 10.83 -20.09 -3.54
CA LEU A 94 10.30 -21.41 -3.24
C LEU A 94 9.42 -21.93 -4.38
N SER A 95 9.49 -23.22 -4.63
CA SER A 95 8.46 -23.94 -5.36
C SER A 95 7.30 -24.32 -4.42
N TYR A 96 6.12 -24.58 -4.97
CA TYR A 96 4.98 -25.04 -4.17
C TYR A 96 5.23 -26.38 -3.47
N SER A 97 6.18 -27.19 -3.96
CA SER A 97 6.60 -28.42 -3.30
C SER A 97 7.41 -28.18 -2.03
N ASP A 98 8.06 -27.03 -1.92
CA ASP A 98 8.92 -26.71 -0.79
C ASP A 98 8.13 -26.34 0.47
N LEU A 99 6.81 -26.16 0.36
CA LEU A 99 5.89 -25.86 1.47
C LEU A 99 5.14 -27.09 1.99
N LYS A 100 5.67 -28.28 1.69
CA LYS A 100 5.01 -29.54 2.00
C LYS A 100 4.86 -29.79 3.50
N ASP A 101 5.82 -29.33 4.30
CA ASP A 101 5.84 -29.59 5.74
C ASP A 101 4.91 -28.65 6.50
N GLU A 102 4.61 -27.47 5.95
CA GLU A 102 3.76 -26.45 6.59
C GLU A 102 2.31 -26.48 6.09
N ILE A 103 2.12 -26.69 4.79
CA ILE A 103 0.81 -26.64 4.13
C ILE A 103 0.40 -28.01 3.60
N GLY A 104 1.34 -28.73 2.97
CA GLY A 104 1.08 -30.04 2.38
C GLY A 104 1.27 -30.06 0.86
N SER A 105 0.43 -30.82 0.16
CA SER A 105 0.64 -31.06 -1.28
C SER A 105 0.71 -29.77 -2.11
N LYS A 106 1.47 -29.79 -3.22
CA LYS A 106 1.51 -28.71 -4.23
C LYS A 106 0.11 -28.28 -4.69
N SER A 107 -0.83 -29.21 -4.79
CA SER A 107 -2.23 -28.92 -5.15
C SER A 107 -2.91 -28.06 -4.09
N LEU A 108 -2.75 -28.39 -2.81
CA LEU A 108 -3.33 -27.62 -1.69
C LEU A 108 -2.73 -26.21 -1.62
N VAL A 109 -1.42 -26.07 -1.81
CA VAL A 109 -0.75 -24.75 -1.90
C VAL A 109 -1.37 -23.94 -3.04
N SER A 110 -1.55 -24.54 -4.22
CA SER A 110 -2.18 -23.86 -5.36
C SER A 110 -3.63 -23.45 -5.09
N GLN A 111 -4.42 -24.27 -4.38
CA GLN A 111 -5.80 -23.95 -4.02
C GLN A 111 -5.89 -22.82 -2.99
N ILE A 112 -4.92 -22.73 -2.08
CA ILE A 112 -4.84 -21.63 -1.12
C ILE A 112 -4.49 -20.33 -1.84
N LEU A 113 -3.48 -20.36 -2.71
CA LEU A 113 -3.05 -19.19 -3.47
C LEU A 113 -4.13 -18.67 -4.44
N SER A 114 -5.03 -19.52 -4.92
CA SER A 114 -6.17 -19.14 -5.75
C SER A 114 -7.43 -18.78 -4.97
N GLY A 115 -7.40 -18.81 -3.63
CA GLY A 115 -8.55 -18.48 -2.78
C GLY A 115 -9.62 -19.57 -2.70
N GLN A 116 -9.40 -20.75 -3.30
CA GLN A 116 -10.33 -21.90 -3.19
C GLN A 116 -10.30 -22.54 -1.79
N ARG A 117 -9.21 -22.36 -1.05
CA ARG A 117 -9.02 -22.83 0.32
C ARG A 117 -8.39 -21.72 1.17
N SER A 118 -8.75 -21.65 2.44
CA SER A 118 -8.12 -20.72 3.38
C SER A 118 -6.93 -21.35 4.10
N LEU A 119 -5.98 -20.52 4.53
CA LEU A 119 -4.96 -20.94 5.49
C LEU A 119 -5.61 -21.32 6.81
N THR A 120 -5.21 -22.45 7.39
CA THR A 120 -5.65 -22.88 8.72
C THR A 120 -4.70 -22.31 9.79
N ILE A 121 -5.14 -22.26 11.04
CA ILE A 121 -4.29 -21.88 12.17
C ILE A 121 -3.03 -22.75 12.24
N THR A 122 -3.15 -24.04 11.92
CA THR A 122 -2.01 -24.97 11.87
C THR A 122 -1.01 -24.57 10.78
N HIS A 123 -1.49 -24.25 9.57
CA HIS A 123 -0.62 -23.75 8.49
C HIS A 123 0.09 -22.46 8.91
N ILE A 124 -0.65 -21.50 9.47
CA ILE A 124 -0.10 -20.21 9.91
C ILE A 124 1.00 -20.41 10.95
N LYS A 125 0.78 -21.28 11.95
CA LYS A 125 1.80 -21.58 12.97
C LYS A 125 3.05 -22.21 12.38
N ALA A 126 2.89 -23.16 11.46
CA ALA A 126 4.03 -23.82 10.81
C ALA A 126 4.83 -22.86 9.92
N LEU A 127 4.14 -22.05 9.11
CA LEU A 127 4.76 -21.00 8.27
C LEU A 127 5.47 -19.95 9.14
N SER A 128 4.82 -19.50 10.21
CA SER A 128 5.41 -18.54 11.16
C SER A 128 6.69 -19.08 11.79
N ALA A 129 6.69 -20.35 12.20
CA ALA A 129 7.86 -21.00 12.77
C ALA A 129 9.01 -21.13 11.77
N ARG A 130 8.72 -21.47 10.51
CA ARG A 130 9.74 -21.59 9.45
C ARG A 130 10.36 -20.26 9.07
N PHE A 131 9.54 -19.23 8.85
CA PHE A 131 9.99 -17.95 8.32
C PHE A 131 10.34 -16.92 9.41
N GLY A 132 10.10 -17.24 10.68
CA GLY A 132 10.36 -16.34 11.79
C GLY A 132 9.45 -15.11 11.83
N VAL A 133 8.27 -15.20 11.22
CA VAL A 133 7.28 -14.12 11.15
C VAL A 133 6.19 -14.29 12.21
N LYS A 134 5.52 -13.20 12.58
CA LYS A 134 4.41 -13.25 13.54
C LYS A 134 3.16 -13.87 12.88
N PRO A 135 2.45 -14.80 13.54
CA PRO A 135 1.18 -15.35 13.04
C PRO A 135 0.13 -14.29 12.70
N GLU A 136 0.15 -13.17 13.42
CA GLU A 136 -0.74 -12.02 13.24
C GLU A 136 -0.65 -11.41 11.84
N TRP A 137 0.48 -11.55 11.15
CA TRP A 137 0.64 -11.02 9.79
C TRP A 137 -0.16 -11.80 8.73
N PHE A 138 -0.69 -12.98 9.07
CA PHE A 138 -1.55 -13.77 8.17
C PHE A 138 -3.05 -13.47 8.33
N LEU A 139 -3.43 -12.61 9.29
CA LEU A 139 -4.81 -12.33 9.68
C LEU A 139 -5.34 -11.04 9.07
#